data_AF-A0A382HKA2-F1
#
_entry.id   AF-A0A382HKA2-F1
#
_cell.length_a   1.000
_cell.length_b   1.000
_cell.length_c   1.000
_cell.angle_alpha   90.00
_cell.angle_beta   90.00
_cell.angle_gamma   90.00
#
_symmetry.space_group_name_H-M   'P 1'
#
loop_
_entity.id
_entity.type
_entity.pdbx_description
1 polymer ?
#
loop_
_entity_poly.entity_id
_entity_poly.type
_entity_poly.pdbx_seq_one_letter_code
_entity_poly.pdbx_strand_id
1 'polypeptide(L)'
;AITKAIQGINWRQYGLEQRGGKGTPNGPAIILVHVASTNIPFTSEAKEAVADISEIKKEIKLALRNNAKTLSRHLKKQKKREKVTEKFDLVQKILPAIAEKASSVVGQPVPNLDKVVAAIMDVVWIEEEIEFNNGQIEVEIKIINYRLRSANFKLRAEVPGHEIKDAEPRPGKREGNQVVWSIGLPTTESTKYKFIVPEGTRSSFEGIELWVEGMDSSNIIGAEPWTGIVDPGIKDAIEAEKQGLA
;
A
#
# COMPACT_ATOMS: atom_id res chain seq x y z
N ALA A 1 18.86 5.47 28.55
CA ALA A 1 19.30 4.99 27.22
C ALA A 1 18.32 5.29 26.09
N ILE A 2 17.05 4.85 26.20
CA ILE A 2 16.08 4.81 25.07
C ILE A 2 15.89 6.17 24.38
N THR A 3 15.48 7.21 25.11
CA THR A 3 15.24 8.55 24.54
C THR A 3 16.49 9.11 23.86
N LYS A 4 17.66 8.94 24.48
CA LYS A 4 18.95 9.36 23.90
C LYS A 4 19.34 8.55 22.66
N ALA A 5 18.93 7.28 22.57
CA ALA A 5 19.13 6.47 21.38
C ALA A 5 18.29 7.00 20.22
N ILE A 6 17.01 7.29 20.46
CA ILE A 6 16.06 7.88 19.49
C ILE A 6 16.57 9.24 19.01
N GLN A 7 16.94 10.14 19.92
CA GLN A 7 17.45 11.48 19.58
C GLN A 7 18.76 11.45 18.77
N GLY A 8 19.53 10.37 18.90
CA GLY A 8 20.80 10.17 18.20
C GLY A 8 20.67 9.59 16.78
N ILE A 9 19.45 9.39 16.29
CA ILE A 9 19.16 8.96 14.91
C ILE A 9 18.78 10.20 14.09
N ASN A 10 19.26 10.27 12.85
CA ASN A 10 18.87 11.30 11.89
C ASN A 10 17.59 10.86 11.17
N TRP A 11 16.43 11.26 11.72
CA TRP A 11 15.13 10.81 11.27
C TRP A 11 14.71 11.39 9.91
N ARG A 12 15.34 12.50 9.49
CA ARG A 12 15.10 13.13 8.17
C ARG A 12 15.44 12.20 7.02
N GLN A 13 16.49 11.38 7.18
CA GLN A 13 16.88 10.39 6.18
C GLN A 13 15.83 9.28 6.01
N TYR A 14 14.96 9.11 7.01
CA TYR A 14 13.92 8.10 7.02
C TYR A 14 12.52 8.66 6.73
N GLY A 15 12.40 9.96 6.43
CA GLY A 15 11.15 10.58 6.00
C GLY A 15 10.33 11.24 7.11
N LEU A 16 10.82 11.27 8.36
CA LEU A 16 10.22 12.04 9.45
C LEU A 16 10.88 13.42 9.56
N GLU A 17 10.13 14.39 10.05
CA GLU A 17 10.69 15.71 10.33
C GLU A 17 11.53 15.70 11.61
N GLN A 18 12.55 16.55 11.66
CA GLN A 18 13.37 16.73 12.86
C GLN A 18 13.84 18.18 12.87
N ARG A 19 13.10 19.07 13.55
CA ARG A 19 13.44 20.50 13.62
C ARG A 19 14.82 20.66 14.28
N GLY A 20 15.71 21.46 13.68
CA GLY A 20 17.07 21.66 14.19
C GLY A 20 18.06 20.48 13.99
N GLY A 21 17.67 19.38 13.35
CA GLY A 21 18.58 18.29 12.96
C GLY A 21 19.11 17.43 14.12
N LYS A 22 18.66 17.70 15.35
CA LYS A 22 18.94 16.95 16.57
C LYS A 22 17.66 16.85 17.39
N GLY A 23 17.55 15.82 18.24
CA GLY A 23 16.40 15.65 19.13
C GLY A 23 15.38 14.64 18.60
N THR A 24 14.18 14.65 19.17
CA THR A 24 13.13 13.69 18.82
C THR A 24 12.53 13.99 17.44
N PRO A 25 12.11 12.97 16.68
CA PRO A 25 11.37 13.19 15.44
C PRO A 25 10.06 13.91 15.74
N ASN A 26 9.61 14.74 14.81
CA ASN A 26 8.31 15.40 14.83
C ASN A 26 7.43 14.83 13.70
N GLY A 27 6.15 14.64 14.01
CA GLY A 27 5.16 14.08 13.09
C GLY A 27 4.25 13.05 13.76
N PRO A 28 3.24 12.54 13.04
CA PRO A 28 2.34 11.51 13.54
C PRO A 28 3.04 10.15 13.56
N ALA A 29 3.84 9.89 14.59
CA ALA A 29 4.55 8.63 14.76
C ALA A 29 4.60 8.22 16.24
N ILE A 30 4.40 6.94 16.49
CA ILE A 30 4.57 6.32 17.80
C ILE A 30 5.78 5.39 17.71
N ILE A 31 6.72 5.55 18.63
CA ILE A 31 7.91 4.70 18.72
C ILE A 31 7.84 3.95 20.04
N LEU A 32 7.67 2.63 19.95
CA LEU A 32 7.69 1.74 21.10
C LEU A 32 9.01 0.96 21.11
N VAL A 33 9.67 0.93 22.25
CA VAL A 33 10.93 0.20 22.46
C VAL A 33 10.78 -0.68 23.69
N HIS A 34 10.84 -1.99 23.48
CA HIS A 34 10.85 -2.97 24.56
C HIS A 34 12.28 -3.45 24.80
N VAL A 35 12.68 -3.55 26.07
CA VAL A 35 14.00 -4.05 26.49
C VAL A 35 13.77 -5.12 27.54
N ALA A 36 14.21 -6.35 27.27
CA ALA A 36 14.13 -7.48 28.18
C ALA A 36 15.53 -8.06 28.43
N SER A 37 15.83 -8.33 29.71
CA SER A 37 17.06 -9.01 30.14
C SER A 37 16.83 -9.63 31.51
N THR A 38 17.65 -10.61 31.89
CA THR A 38 17.68 -11.16 33.25
C THR A 38 18.05 -10.10 34.30
N ASN A 39 18.84 -9.10 33.89
CA ASN A 39 19.19 -7.96 34.73
C ASN A 39 19.21 -6.67 33.90
N ILE A 40 18.22 -5.81 34.12
CA ILE A 40 18.12 -4.52 33.43
C ILE A 40 18.78 -3.42 34.29
N PRO A 41 19.75 -2.67 33.75
CA PRO A 41 20.39 -1.60 34.48
C PRO A 41 19.52 -0.34 34.46
N PHE A 42 18.87 -0.04 35.58
CA PHE A 42 18.05 1.16 35.78
C PHE A 42 18.88 2.35 36.30
N THR A 43 18.42 3.57 36.05
CA THR A 43 19.05 4.80 36.60
C THR A 43 18.72 5.03 38.07
N SER A 44 17.58 4.50 38.53
CA SER A 44 17.08 4.63 39.90
C SER A 44 16.36 3.35 40.33
N GLU A 45 16.19 3.17 41.64
CA GLU A 45 15.48 2.03 42.24
C GLU A 45 13.99 1.98 41.84
N ALA A 46 13.40 3.12 41.50
CA ALA A 46 12.03 3.23 41.02
C ALA A 46 11.81 2.61 39.62
N LYS A 47 12.89 2.21 38.92
CA LYS A 47 12.86 1.53 37.61
C LYS A 47 12.17 2.31 36.48
N GLU A 48 12.15 3.63 36.55
CA GLU A 48 11.49 4.48 35.55
C GLU A 48 12.28 4.65 34.25
N ALA A 49 13.61 4.51 34.30
CA ALA A 49 14.47 4.70 33.14
C ALA A 49 15.67 3.74 33.11
N VAL A 50 16.04 3.32 31.90
CA VAL A 50 17.23 2.49 31.65
C VAL A 50 18.48 3.35 31.62
N ALA A 51 19.55 2.91 32.28
CA ALA A 51 20.86 3.57 32.32
C ALA A 51 21.45 3.80 30.91
N ASP A 52 22.31 4.80 30.75
CA ASP A 52 22.91 5.16 29.44
C ASP A 52 24.16 4.32 29.14
N ILE A 53 23.97 3.01 29.04
CA ILE A 53 25.03 2.05 28.68
C ILE A 53 25.23 2.02 27.16
N SER A 54 26.49 2.04 26.73
CA SER A 54 26.85 2.22 25.32
C SER A 54 26.36 1.08 24.42
N GLU A 55 26.42 -0.15 24.92
CA GLU A 55 26.07 -1.40 24.27
C GLU A 55 24.56 -1.46 24.04
N ILE A 56 23.76 -1.24 25.09
CA ILE A 56 22.29 -1.18 25.02
C ILE A 56 21.85 -0.08 24.05
N LYS A 57 22.47 1.11 24.14
CA LYS A 57 22.15 2.24 23.27
C LYS A 57 22.47 1.95 21.80
N LYS A 58 23.60 1.27 21.53
CA LYS A 58 24.02 0.88 20.18
C LYS A 58 23.02 -0.11 19.58
N GLU A 59 22.58 -1.09 20.37
CA GLU A 59 21.60 -2.10 19.92
C GLU A 59 20.24 -1.48 19.63
N ILE A 60 19.72 -0.64 20.53
CA ILE A 60 18.47 0.11 20.30
C ILE A 60 18.57 0.95 19.02
N LYS A 61 19.71 1.60 18.77
CA LYS A 61 19.91 2.36 17.52
C LYS A 61 19.90 1.47 16.27
N LEU A 62 20.49 0.28 16.32
CA LEU A 62 20.50 -0.67 15.22
C LEU A 62 19.09 -1.16 14.90
N ALA A 63 18.35 -1.60 15.93
CA ALA A 63 16.96 -2.04 15.80
C ALA A 63 16.07 -0.93 15.22
N LEU A 64 16.14 0.28 15.77
CA LEU A 64 15.37 1.42 15.28
C LEU A 64 15.73 1.79 13.84
N ARG A 65 17.01 1.72 13.44
CA ARG A 65 17.43 2.01 12.06
C ARG A 65 16.86 1.00 11.06
N ASN A 66 16.76 -0.27 11.43
CA ASN A 66 16.16 -1.29 10.56
C ASN A 66 14.67 -0.99 10.33
N ASN A 67 13.92 -0.72 11.40
CA ASN A 67 12.50 -0.33 11.30
C ASN A 67 12.32 1.00 10.56
N ALA A 68 13.22 1.98 10.78
CA ALA A 68 13.18 3.27 10.09
C ALA A 68 13.43 3.14 8.58
N LYS A 69 14.21 2.15 8.11
CA LYS A 69 14.35 1.86 6.67
C LYS A 69 13.03 1.38 6.08
N THR A 70 12.32 0.49 6.78
CA THR A 70 10.98 0.00 6.36
C THR A 70 9.99 1.16 6.29
N LEU A 71 9.93 1.99 7.34
CA LEU A 71 9.12 3.22 7.34
C LEU A 71 9.45 4.15 6.17
N SER A 72 10.74 4.38 5.89
CA SER A 72 11.16 5.25 4.78
C SER A 72 10.69 4.74 3.43
N ARG A 73 10.73 3.41 3.21
CA ARG A 73 10.20 2.79 1.99
C ARG A 73 8.69 3.00 1.87
N HIS A 74 7.95 2.78 2.96
CA HIS A 74 6.51 3.01 3.01
C HIS A 74 6.15 4.47 2.70
N LEU A 75 6.78 5.44 3.39
CA LEU A 75 6.53 6.87 3.15
C LEU A 75 6.89 7.31 1.73
N LYS A 76 7.93 6.74 1.13
CA LYS A 76 8.26 6.99 -0.29
C LYS A 76 7.20 6.43 -1.22
N LYS A 77 6.69 5.23 -0.96
CA LYS A 77 5.59 4.62 -1.73
C LYS A 77 4.32 5.47 -1.62
N GLN A 78 3.98 5.93 -0.41
CA GLN A 78 2.84 6.81 -0.16
C GLN A 78 2.97 8.14 -0.94
N LYS A 79 4.10 8.85 -0.81
CA LYS A 79 4.35 10.09 -1.56
C LYS A 79 4.35 9.90 -3.07
N LYS A 80 4.85 8.76 -3.57
CA LYS A 80 4.77 8.41 -4.99
C LYS A 80 3.31 8.26 -5.42
N ARG A 81 2.49 7.54 -4.64
CA ARG A 81 1.06 7.36 -4.91
C ARG A 81 0.33 8.70 -4.95
N GLU A 82 0.55 9.56 -3.96
CA GLU A 82 -0.05 10.90 -3.88
C GLU A 82 0.29 11.77 -5.10
N LYS A 83 1.57 11.90 -5.46
CA LYS A 83 1.99 12.65 -6.65
C LYS A 83 1.37 12.12 -7.94
N VAL A 84 1.22 10.80 -8.03
CA VAL A 84 0.59 10.19 -9.20
C VAL A 84 -0.90 10.53 -9.19
N THR A 85 -1.61 10.37 -8.07
CA THR A 85 -3.01 10.79 -7.93
C THR A 85 -3.22 12.27 -8.28
N GLU A 86 -2.37 13.18 -7.80
CA GLU A 86 -2.43 14.61 -8.15
C GLU A 86 -2.28 14.84 -9.66
N LYS A 87 -1.32 14.14 -10.29
CA LYS A 87 -1.12 14.19 -11.74
C LYS A 87 -2.35 13.67 -12.49
N PHE A 88 -2.99 12.61 -12.00
CA PHE A 88 -4.22 12.05 -12.56
C PHE A 88 -5.37 13.05 -12.51
N ASP A 89 -5.62 13.62 -11.34
CA ASP A 89 -6.65 14.65 -11.13
C ASP A 89 -6.44 15.85 -12.05
N LEU A 90 -5.20 16.30 -12.17
CA LEU A 90 -4.84 17.42 -13.03
C LEU A 90 -5.12 17.11 -14.51
N VAL A 91 -4.68 15.94 -14.99
CA VAL A 91 -4.87 15.53 -16.39
C VAL A 91 -6.35 15.33 -16.70
N GLN A 92 -7.11 14.64 -15.83
CA GLN A 92 -8.54 14.40 -16.05
C GLN A 92 -9.37 15.68 -16.06
N LYS A 93 -9.02 16.69 -15.25
CA LYS A 93 -9.79 17.95 -15.18
C LYS A 93 -9.34 18.98 -16.22
N ILE A 94 -8.03 19.17 -16.37
CA ILE A 94 -7.49 20.26 -17.19
C ILE A 94 -7.45 19.89 -18.68
N LEU A 95 -7.09 18.65 -19.03
CA LEU A 95 -6.91 18.29 -20.44
C LEU A 95 -8.21 18.40 -21.25
N PRO A 96 -9.39 17.93 -20.76
CA PRO A 96 -10.66 18.14 -21.45
C PRO A 96 -11.02 19.62 -21.59
N ALA A 97 -10.80 20.42 -20.54
CA ALA A 97 -11.08 21.86 -20.58
C ALA A 97 -10.21 22.60 -21.63
N ILE A 98 -8.93 22.22 -21.75
CA ILE A 98 -8.06 22.74 -22.82
C ILE A 98 -8.57 22.32 -24.20
N ALA A 99 -8.93 21.04 -24.35
CA ALA A 99 -9.38 20.49 -25.61
C ALA A 99 -10.68 21.15 -26.10
N GLU A 100 -11.67 21.32 -25.21
CA GLU A 100 -12.92 22.03 -25.49
C GLU A 100 -12.67 23.49 -25.88
N LYS A 101 -11.82 24.20 -25.14
CA LYS A 101 -11.52 25.61 -25.43
C LYS A 101 -10.78 25.78 -26.74
N ALA A 102 -9.80 24.94 -27.03
CA ALA A 102 -9.07 24.95 -28.30
C ALA A 102 -10.00 24.61 -29.48
N SER A 103 -10.84 23.58 -29.31
CA SER A 103 -11.88 23.17 -30.25
C SER A 103 -12.86 24.32 -30.56
N SER A 104 -13.31 25.05 -29.53
CA SER A 104 -14.19 26.21 -29.67
C SER A 104 -13.53 27.37 -30.43
N VAL A 105 -12.25 27.65 -30.18
CA VAL A 105 -11.51 28.73 -30.87
C VAL A 105 -11.29 28.41 -32.36
N VAL A 106 -10.97 27.15 -32.67
CA VAL A 106 -10.68 26.71 -34.04
C VAL A 106 -11.94 26.28 -34.81
N GLY A 107 -13.07 26.10 -34.11
CA GLY A 107 -14.35 25.67 -34.71
C GLY A 107 -14.36 24.20 -35.15
N GLN A 108 -13.52 23.35 -34.55
CA GLN A 108 -13.40 21.92 -34.88
C GLN A 108 -13.95 21.05 -33.75
N PRO A 109 -14.33 19.78 -33.99
CA PRO A 109 -14.75 18.88 -32.92
C PRO A 109 -13.61 18.60 -31.93
N VAL A 110 -13.97 18.29 -30.68
CA VAL A 110 -13.00 17.92 -29.64
C VAL A 110 -12.27 16.64 -30.06
N PRO A 111 -10.93 16.62 -30.11
CA PRO A 111 -10.17 15.43 -30.49
C PRO A 111 -10.27 14.35 -29.40
N ASN A 112 -10.16 13.08 -29.81
CA ASN A 112 -10.02 11.99 -28.84
C ASN A 112 -8.70 12.17 -28.04
N LEU A 113 -8.82 12.24 -26.71
CA LEU A 113 -7.71 12.51 -25.79
C LEU A 113 -7.03 11.25 -25.25
N ASP A 114 -7.58 10.05 -25.50
CA ASP A 114 -7.17 8.81 -24.85
C ASP A 114 -5.68 8.52 -25.06
N LYS A 115 -5.17 8.76 -26.27
CA LYS A 115 -3.74 8.58 -26.59
C LYS A 115 -2.84 9.59 -25.88
N VAL A 116 -3.30 10.84 -25.72
CA VAL A 116 -2.55 11.89 -25.03
C VAL A 116 -2.52 11.61 -23.54
N VAL A 117 -3.66 11.22 -22.98
CA VAL A 117 -3.81 10.78 -21.58
C VAL A 117 -2.90 9.59 -21.30
N ALA A 118 -2.91 8.57 -22.16
CA ALA A 118 -2.01 7.42 -22.02
C ALA A 118 -0.52 7.79 -22.16
N ALA A 119 -0.17 8.70 -23.07
CA ALA A 119 1.21 9.15 -23.24
C ALA A 119 1.74 9.91 -22.02
N ILE A 120 0.89 10.68 -21.34
CA ILE A 120 1.26 11.42 -20.13
C ILE A 120 1.38 10.47 -18.94
N MET A 121 0.49 9.47 -18.82
CA MET A 121 0.37 8.66 -17.61
C MET A 121 1.25 7.39 -17.64
N ASP A 122 1.35 6.67 -18.75
CA ASP A 122 2.08 5.39 -18.94
C ASP A 122 2.00 4.39 -17.75
N VAL A 123 0.80 4.21 -17.20
CA VAL A 123 0.56 3.30 -16.06
C VAL A 123 -0.73 2.52 -16.21
N VAL A 124 -0.83 1.38 -15.52
CA VAL A 124 -2.08 0.67 -15.29
C VAL A 124 -2.68 1.14 -13.97
N TRP A 125 -3.93 1.57 -14.03
CA TRP A 125 -4.66 2.09 -12.89
C TRP A 125 -5.69 1.07 -12.43
N ILE A 126 -5.66 0.73 -11.15
CA ILE A 126 -6.56 -0.23 -10.52
C ILE A 126 -7.31 0.52 -9.41
N GLU A 127 -8.63 0.54 -9.52
CA GLU A 127 -9.54 1.10 -8.52
C GLU A 127 -10.43 0.00 -7.98
N GLU A 128 -10.70 0.07 -6.68
CA GLU A 128 -11.67 -0.77 -6.00
C GLU A 128 -12.81 0.09 -5.48
N GLU A 129 -14.03 -0.36 -5.73
CA GLU A 129 -15.26 0.19 -5.19
C GLU A 129 -15.91 -0.88 -4.33
N ILE A 130 -16.29 -0.51 -3.11
CA ILE A 130 -16.75 -1.45 -2.09
C ILE A 130 -18.11 -0.98 -1.60
N GLU A 131 -19.12 -1.80 -1.84
CA GLU A 131 -20.49 -1.56 -1.40
C GLU A 131 -20.86 -2.55 -0.28
N PHE A 132 -21.40 -2.01 0.82
CA PHE A 132 -21.83 -2.81 1.96
C PHE A 132 -23.34 -2.97 1.93
N ASN A 133 -23.81 -4.16 1.57
CA ASN A 133 -25.22 -4.55 1.59
C ASN A 133 -25.46 -5.45 2.82
N ASN A 134 -26.68 -5.45 3.38
CA ASN A 134 -27.00 -6.09 4.67
C ASN A 134 -26.52 -7.58 4.80
N GLY A 135 -25.28 -7.78 5.25
CA GLY A 135 -24.62 -9.08 5.43
C GLY A 135 -23.76 -9.57 4.23
N GLN A 136 -23.52 -8.74 3.22
CA GLN A 136 -22.68 -9.04 2.05
C GLN A 136 -21.86 -7.81 1.64
N ILE A 137 -20.62 -8.03 1.21
CA ILE A 137 -19.77 -6.97 0.67
C ILE A 137 -19.60 -7.24 -0.81
N GLU A 138 -20.02 -6.29 -1.64
CA GLU A 138 -19.78 -6.31 -3.08
C GLU A 138 -18.54 -5.49 -3.39
N VAL A 139 -17.60 -6.11 -4.09
CA VAL A 139 -16.35 -5.47 -4.48
C VAL A 139 -16.29 -5.41 -6.00
N GLU A 140 -16.14 -4.22 -6.55
CA GLU A 140 -15.87 -3.98 -7.96
C GLU A 140 -14.46 -3.43 -8.15
N ILE A 141 -13.61 -4.17 -8.85
CA ILE A 141 -12.28 -3.74 -9.25
C ILE A 141 -12.32 -3.28 -10.71
N LYS A 142 -12.08 -1.99 -10.94
CA LYS A 142 -11.93 -1.40 -12.26
C LYS A 142 -10.45 -1.27 -12.61
N ILE A 143 -10.06 -1.86 -13.74
CA ILE A 143 -8.69 -1.77 -14.24
C ILE A 143 -8.69 -0.98 -15.55
N ILE A 144 -7.86 0.05 -15.64
CA ILE A 144 -7.72 0.91 -16.83
C ILE A 144 -6.27 0.93 -17.28
N ASN A 145 -6.03 0.62 -18.56
CA ASN A 145 -4.68 0.66 -19.13
C ASN A 145 -4.37 2.03 -19.75
N TYR A 146 -3.77 2.93 -18.99
CA TYR A 146 -3.30 4.23 -19.49
C TYR A 146 -1.90 4.18 -20.10
N ARG A 147 -1.62 3.13 -20.88
CA ARG A 147 -0.36 2.95 -21.59
C ARG A 147 -0.59 2.88 -23.09
N LEU A 148 0.46 3.24 -23.84
CA LEU A 148 0.53 3.05 -25.29
C LEU A 148 0.93 1.61 -25.68
N ARG A 149 1.01 0.69 -24.72
CA ARG A 149 1.27 -0.74 -24.93
C ARG A 149 0.25 -1.59 -24.18
N SER A 150 0.03 -2.83 -24.64
CA SER A 150 -0.83 -3.77 -23.94
C SER A 150 -0.27 -4.10 -22.56
N ALA A 151 -1.17 -4.30 -21.61
CA ALA A 151 -0.87 -4.66 -20.24
C ALA A 151 -1.26 -6.11 -20.00
N ASN A 152 -0.26 -6.98 -19.84
CA ASN A 152 -0.45 -8.39 -19.52
C ASN A 152 0.13 -8.66 -18.13
N PHE A 153 -0.70 -9.10 -17.19
CA PHE A 153 -0.30 -9.43 -15.83
C PHE A 153 -1.33 -10.32 -15.14
N LYS A 154 -0.97 -10.91 -14.00
CA LYS A 154 -1.94 -11.59 -13.13
C LYS A 154 -2.28 -10.68 -11.96
N LEU A 155 -3.57 -10.49 -11.70
CA LEU A 155 -4.06 -9.82 -10.49
C LEU A 155 -4.50 -10.90 -9.51
N ARG A 156 -3.98 -10.81 -8.29
CA ARG A 156 -4.39 -11.60 -7.14
C ARG A 156 -5.16 -10.69 -6.21
N ALA A 157 -6.35 -11.12 -5.79
CA ALA A 157 -7.14 -10.43 -4.80
C ALA A 157 -7.38 -11.35 -3.61
N GLU A 158 -7.24 -10.82 -2.41
CA GLU A 158 -7.56 -11.49 -1.16
C GLU A 158 -8.31 -10.54 -0.23
N VAL A 159 -9.26 -11.09 0.52
CA VAL A 159 -9.90 -10.38 1.62
C VAL A 159 -9.50 -11.09 2.91
N PRO A 160 -8.59 -10.49 3.71
CA PRO A 160 -8.13 -11.10 4.95
C PRO A 160 -9.30 -11.47 5.84
N GLY A 161 -9.35 -12.74 6.24
CA GLY A 161 -10.37 -13.23 7.17
C GLY A 161 -11.67 -13.74 6.54
N HIS A 162 -11.94 -13.47 5.25
CA HIS A 162 -13.23 -13.77 4.60
C HIS A 162 -13.09 -14.52 3.28
N GLU A 163 -14.04 -15.39 2.96
CA GLU A 163 -14.07 -16.12 1.69
C GLU A 163 -14.60 -15.27 0.53
N ILE A 164 -13.99 -15.37 -0.66
CA ILE A 164 -14.49 -14.70 -1.87
C ILE A 164 -15.43 -15.64 -2.66
N LYS A 165 -16.66 -15.20 -2.91
CA LYS A 165 -17.67 -15.86 -3.75
C LYS A 165 -18.04 -15.02 -4.97
N ASP A 166 -18.70 -15.65 -5.94
CA ASP A 166 -19.27 -15.00 -7.14
C ASP A 166 -18.32 -14.04 -7.88
N ALA A 167 -17.09 -14.51 -8.09
CA ALA A 167 -16.05 -13.78 -8.80
C ALA A 167 -16.29 -13.78 -10.33
N GLU A 168 -16.49 -12.59 -10.90
CA GLU A 168 -16.76 -12.35 -12.31
C GLU A 168 -15.77 -11.33 -12.91
N PRO A 169 -15.25 -11.54 -14.14
CA PRO A 169 -15.18 -12.80 -14.89
C PRO A 169 -14.61 -13.97 -14.07
N ARG A 170 -14.91 -15.21 -14.47
CA ARG A 170 -14.45 -16.40 -13.74
C ARG A 170 -12.92 -16.36 -13.58
N PRO A 171 -12.40 -16.52 -12.35
CA PRO A 171 -10.96 -16.47 -12.11
C PRO A 171 -10.25 -17.65 -12.75
N GLY A 172 -9.03 -17.42 -13.20
CA GLY A 172 -8.21 -18.46 -13.84
C GLY A 172 -7.69 -19.49 -12.83
N LYS A 173 -7.46 -19.07 -11.58
CA LYS A 173 -7.06 -19.95 -10.48
C LYS A 173 -7.61 -19.43 -9.15
N ARG A 174 -7.95 -20.33 -8.24
CA ARG A 174 -8.16 -20.03 -6.81
C ARG A 174 -7.06 -20.74 -6.01
N GLU A 175 -6.29 -20.00 -5.23
CA GLU A 175 -5.22 -20.52 -4.36
C GLU A 175 -5.56 -20.14 -2.92
N GLY A 176 -6.04 -21.10 -2.13
CA GLY A 176 -6.55 -20.82 -0.79
C GLY A 176 -7.71 -19.83 -0.83
N ASN A 177 -7.56 -18.71 -0.12
CA ASN A 177 -8.54 -17.63 -0.07
C ASN A 177 -8.36 -16.56 -1.18
N GLN A 178 -7.35 -16.75 -2.05
CA GLN A 178 -6.99 -15.81 -3.09
C GLN A 178 -7.69 -16.13 -4.40
N VAL A 179 -8.17 -15.09 -5.06
CA VAL A 179 -8.72 -15.14 -6.41
C VAL A 179 -7.72 -14.57 -7.39
N VAL A 180 -7.39 -15.32 -8.44
CA VAL A 180 -6.37 -14.93 -9.44
C VAL A 180 -7.00 -14.77 -10.82
N TRP A 181 -6.87 -13.57 -11.38
CA TRP A 181 -7.26 -13.26 -12.76
C TRP A 181 -6.04 -13.04 -13.65
N SER A 182 -6.10 -13.60 -14.86
CA SER A 182 -5.16 -13.28 -15.93
C SER A 182 -5.72 -12.12 -16.74
N ILE A 183 -5.05 -10.97 -16.69
CA ILE A 183 -5.47 -9.76 -17.39
C ILE A 183 -4.62 -9.55 -18.62
N GLY A 184 -5.29 -9.41 -19.76
CA GLY A 184 -4.72 -8.91 -21.00
C GLY A 184 -5.54 -7.72 -21.48
N LEU A 185 -5.04 -6.51 -21.23
CA LEU A 185 -5.70 -5.26 -21.59
C LEU A 185 -4.98 -4.59 -22.75
N PRO A 186 -5.65 -4.35 -23.89
CA PRO A 186 -5.15 -3.48 -24.95
C PRO A 186 -4.91 -2.04 -24.46
N THR A 187 -4.29 -1.22 -25.31
CA THR A 187 -4.00 0.18 -25.01
C THR A 187 -5.28 0.96 -24.78
N THR A 188 -5.32 1.83 -23.77
CA THR A 188 -6.46 2.71 -23.44
C THR A 188 -7.78 2.00 -23.12
N GLU A 189 -7.77 0.68 -22.99
CA GLU A 189 -8.96 -0.09 -22.63
C GLU A 189 -9.10 -0.27 -21.12
N SER A 190 -10.33 -0.56 -20.69
CA SER A 190 -10.65 -0.85 -19.30
C SER A 190 -11.47 -2.13 -19.17
N THR A 191 -11.33 -2.81 -18.05
CA THR A 191 -12.15 -3.97 -17.68
C THR A 191 -12.59 -3.86 -16.23
N LYS A 192 -13.63 -4.59 -15.87
CA LYS A 192 -14.21 -4.63 -14.53
C LYS A 192 -14.24 -6.07 -14.04
N TYR A 193 -13.83 -6.25 -12.79
CA TYR A 193 -13.93 -7.50 -12.06
C TYR A 193 -14.83 -7.27 -10.85
N LYS A 194 -15.71 -8.21 -10.54
CA LYS A 194 -16.61 -8.16 -9.41
C LYS A 194 -16.48 -9.42 -8.58
N PHE A 195 -16.64 -9.32 -7.28
CA PHE A 195 -16.83 -10.47 -6.42
C PHE A 195 -17.60 -10.09 -5.16
N ILE A 196 -18.14 -11.11 -4.49
CA ILE A 196 -18.96 -10.97 -3.30
C ILE A 196 -18.27 -11.65 -2.13
N VAL A 197 -18.22 -10.97 -1.00
CA VAL A 197 -17.80 -11.55 0.27
C VAL A 197 -19.05 -11.81 1.12
N PRO A 198 -19.43 -13.08 1.36
CA PRO A 198 -20.56 -13.43 2.22
C PRO A 198 -20.21 -13.15 3.68
N GLU A 199 -21.22 -12.81 4.50
CA GLU A 199 -21.08 -12.59 5.95
C GLU A 199 -20.13 -11.43 6.34
N GLY A 200 -19.74 -10.60 5.37
CA GLY A 200 -18.94 -9.41 5.60
C GLY A 200 -19.78 -8.28 6.22
N THR A 201 -19.30 -7.71 7.32
CA THR A 201 -19.83 -6.46 7.90
C THR A 201 -18.76 -5.40 7.87
N ARG A 202 -19.14 -4.13 7.93
CA ARG A 202 -18.18 -3.01 7.96
C ARG A 202 -17.16 -3.11 9.10
N SER A 203 -17.53 -3.75 10.22
CA SER A 203 -16.64 -3.96 11.37
C SER A 203 -15.67 -5.13 11.22
N SER A 204 -15.99 -6.12 10.39
CA SER A 204 -15.14 -7.29 10.15
C SER A 204 -14.26 -7.17 8.91
N PHE A 205 -14.46 -6.12 8.10
CA PHE A 205 -13.73 -5.90 6.85
C PHE A 205 -12.53 -4.98 7.07
N GLU A 206 -11.32 -5.55 6.99
CA GLU A 206 -10.06 -4.81 7.15
C GLU A 206 -9.56 -4.18 5.85
N GLY A 207 -10.04 -4.65 4.69
CA GLY A 207 -9.64 -4.17 3.37
C GLY A 207 -9.55 -5.30 2.35
N ILE A 208 -9.21 -4.95 1.11
CA ILE A 208 -8.81 -5.89 0.07
C ILE A 208 -7.31 -5.74 -0.16
N GLU A 209 -6.63 -6.85 -0.28
CA GLU A 209 -5.23 -6.88 -0.69
C GLU A 209 -5.15 -7.28 -2.17
N LEU A 210 -4.58 -6.38 -2.97
CA LEU A 210 -4.39 -6.56 -4.41
C LEU A 210 -2.91 -6.71 -4.72
N TRP A 211 -2.54 -7.80 -5.39
CA TRP A 211 -1.17 -8.02 -5.87
C TRP A 211 -1.11 -8.24 -7.37
N VAL A 212 -0.01 -7.80 -7.98
CA VAL A 212 0.28 -8.01 -9.38
C VAL A 212 1.55 -8.83 -9.58
N GLU A 213 1.43 -9.84 -10.43
CA GLU A 213 2.51 -10.72 -10.88
C GLU A 213 2.73 -10.57 -12.40
N GLY A 214 3.98 -10.53 -12.86
CA GLY A 214 4.33 -10.55 -14.28
C GLY A 214 4.46 -9.17 -14.95
N MET A 215 4.27 -8.07 -14.21
CA MET A 215 4.53 -6.71 -14.69
C MET A 215 5.32 -5.91 -13.65
N ASP A 216 6.14 -4.97 -14.12
CA ASP A 216 6.86 -4.06 -13.25
C ASP A 216 5.90 -3.18 -12.44
N SER A 217 5.95 -3.36 -11.12
CA SER A 217 5.17 -2.61 -10.12
C SER A 217 5.33 -1.10 -10.22
N SER A 218 6.41 -0.60 -10.83
CA SER A 218 6.60 0.84 -11.00
C SER A 218 5.53 1.48 -11.90
N ASN A 219 4.93 0.69 -12.79
CA ASN A 219 3.93 1.07 -13.78
C ASN A 219 2.48 0.75 -13.36
N ILE A 220 2.26 0.33 -12.11
CA ILE A 220 0.95 -0.06 -11.61
C ILE A 220 0.61 0.80 -10.39
N ILE A 221 -0.62 1.32 -10.36
CA ILE A 221 -1.17 2.00 -9.19
C ILE A 221 -2.43 1.26 -8.76
N GLY A 222 -2.58 1.10 -7.44
CA GLY A 222 -3.72 0.40 -6.83
C GLY A 222 -3.43 -1.03 -6.42
N ALA A 223 -2.25 -1.59 -6.74
CA ALA A 223 -1.86 -2.93 -6.31
C ALA A 223 -0.36 -3.03 -5.95
N GLU A 224 -0.02 -4.01 -5.12
CA GLU A 224 1.35 -4.30 -4.69
C GLU A 224 2.03 -5.34 -5.61
N PRO A 225 3.37 -5.35 -5.73
CA PRO A 225 4.05 -6.47 -6.39
C PRO A 225 3.85 -7.77 -5.59
N TRP A 226 3.50 -8.85 -6.28
CA TRP A 226 3.52 -10.18 -5.68
C TRP A 226 4.96 -10.60 -5.39
N THR A 227 5.27 -10.89 -4.13
CA THR A 227 6.63 -11.27 -3.67
C THR A 227 6.86 -12.78 -3.66
N GLY A 228 5.83 -13.58 -3.92
CA GLY A 228 5.89 -15.05 -3.83
C GLY A 228 5.88 -15.60 -2.40
N ILE A 229 5.90 -14.73 -1.40
CA ILE A 229 5.77 -15.10 0.00
C ILE A 229 4.29 -14.96 0.34
N VAL A 230 3.63 -16.08 0.59
CA VAL A 230 2.32 -16.08 1.24
C VAL A 230 2.58 -15.59 2.66
N ASP A 231 2.18 -14.36 2.97
CA ASP A 231 2.13 -13.92 4.35
C ASP A 231 1.14 -14.87 5.04
N PRO A 232 1.55 -15.67 6.04
CA PRO A 232 0.64 -16.59 6.73
C PRO A 232 -0.56 -15.87 7.35
N GLY A 233 -0.51 -14.53 7.39
CA GLY A 233 -1.55 -13.70 7.95
C GLY A 233 -1.60 -13.88 9.45
N ILE A 234 -2.43 -13.03 10.07
CA ILE A 234 -2.61 -13.03 11.52
C ILE A 234 -3.25 -14.35 12.00
N LYS A 235 -3.97 -15.08 11.14
CA LYS A 235 -4.60 -16.36 11.50
C LYS A 235 -3.58 -17.46 11.80
N ASP A 236 -2.58 -17.66 10.94
CA ASP A 236 -1.55 -18.68 11.17
C ASP A 236 -0.61 -18.27 12.31
N ALA A 237 -0.38 -16.96 12.52
CA ALA A 237 0.36 -16.47 13.68
C ALA A 237 -0.39 -16.72 15.01
N ILE A 238 -1.71 -16.49 15.03
CA ILE A 238 -2.57 -16.79 16.19
C ILE A 238 -2.68 -18.31 16.41
N GLU A 239 -2.69 -19.10 15.34
CA GLU A 239 -2.76 -20.56 15.41
C GLU A 239 -1.42 -21.18 15.86
N ALA A 240 -0.29 -20.64 15.42
CA ALA A 240 1.05 -21.00 15.90
C ALA A 240 1.24 -20.63 17.39
N GLU A 241 0.68 -19.50 17.83
CA GLU A 241 0.67 -19.10 19.24
C GLU A 241 -0.24 -20.03 20.08
N LYS A 242 -1.42 -20.41 19.57
CA LYS A 242 -2.30 -21.41 20.21
C LYS A 242 -1.70 -22.82 20.26
N GLN A 243 -0.89 -23.19 19.28
CA GLN A 243 -0.20 -24.48 19.21
C GLN A 243 1.14 -24.49 19.95
N GLY A 244 1.55 -23.37 20.56
CA GLY A 244 2.77 -23.27 21.37
C GLY A 244 4.07 -23.43 20.59
N LEU A 245 4.06 -23.08 19.30
CA LEU A 245 5.20 -23.21 18.38
C LEU A 245 5.99 -21.89 18.20
N ALA A 246 5.72 -20.88 19.03
CA ALA A 246 6.45 -19.60 19.08
C ALA A 246 7.54 -19.59 20.15
#